data_AF-A0A4Y9XLS9-F1
#
_entry.id   AF-A0A4Y9XLS9-F1
#
_cell.length_a   1.000
_cell.length_b   1.000
_cell.length_c   1.000
_cell.angle_alpha   90.00
_cell.angle_beta   90.00
_cell.angle_gamma   90.00
#
_symmetry.space_group_name_H-M   'P 1'
#
loop_
_entity.id
_entity.type
_entity.pdbx_description
1 polymer ?
#
loop_
_entity_poly.entity_id
_entity_poly.type
_entity_poly.pdbx_seq_one_letter_code
_entity_poly.pdbx_strand_id
1 'polypeptide(L)'
;MAAVRRQLAEEESVQPLPQDDASSLLKTSPSVMIAGGVDLEDQLWRLRYEAKKLGEHSTDKQRATVTERLNVMRRRLEAWFNVQQAYIAGAQSLREARLHAAARGKDVAAYDIPLLLPSDVVHALSVDPALQDCEWRLRYAQAHDALNDLRRHLRLSSHLYHFKDRFVRGQRENTRARSIIKTVQDKVDEDAARYCRARTALLTLSQALGKTGWQDTLKDLADDDVRLMSAGLEGESPEDAHNPELQEALRIEWCQSRARAQRWLEEIELILEEMRRVVQYHGWKHHSWTARADARPDLDDDYREGLSAYAHRQAEIRVTMCGTCTRAWRCVSELVSKGLSMTDGEDDGPAAPAGADSLNAGSSAAHGDDDERAAGASD
;
A
#
# COMPACT_ATOMS: atom_id res chain seq x y z
N MET A 1 7.24 -13.88 9.53
CA MET A 1 8.63 -13.38 9.43
C MET A 1 9.08 -12.52 10.63
N ALA A 2 8.29 -11.56 11.12
CA ALA A 2 8.71 -10.64 12.20
C ALA A 2 9.13 -11.34 13.50
N ALA A 3 8.45 -12.42 13.89
CA ALA A 3 8.80 -13.22 15.07
C ALA A 3 10.19 -13.87 14.95
N VAL A 4 10.55 -14.37 13.76
CA VAL A 4 11.86 -14.97 13.51
C VAL A 4 12.97 -13.91 13.57
N ARG A 5 12.71 -12.70 13.05
CA ARG A 5 13.67 -11.58 13.18
C ARG A 5 13.94 -11.23 14.64
N ARG A 6 12.90 -11.24 15.49
CA ARG A 6 13.06 -11.01 16.93
C ARG A 6 13.89 -12.11 17.58
N GLN A 7 13.58 -13.38 17.32
CA GLN A 7 14.33 -14.51 17.87
C GLN A 7 15.81 -14.47 17.48
N LEU A 8 16.11 -14.20 16.20
CA LEU A 8 17.50 -14.08 15.74
C LEU A 8 18.23 -12.93 16.44
N ALA A 9 17.57 -11.77 16.62
CA ALA A 9 18.16 -10.65 17.33
C ALA A 9 18.39 -10.93 18.82
N GLU A 10 17.46 -11.66 19.47
CA GLU A 10 17.61 -12.10 20.86
C GLU A 10 18.76 -13.10 21.01
N GLU A 11 18.87 -14.10 20.12
CA GLU A 11 19.95 -15.09 20.11
C GLU A 11 21.34 -14.43 19.92
N GLU A 12 21.43 -13.45 19.03
CA GLU A 12 22.66 -12.69 18.78
C GLU A 12 23.04 -11.76 19.95
N SER A 13 22.07 -11.29 20.73
CA SER A 13 22.34 -10.49 21.95
C SER A 13 22.89 -11.33 23.12
N VAL A 14 22.64 -12.65 23.10
CA VAL A 14 23.04 -13.59 24.15
C VAL A 14 24.39 -14.26 23.85
N GLN A 15 24.75 -14.43 22.57
CA GLN A 15 26.06 -14.93 22.19
C GLN A 15 27.14 -13.85 22.38
N PRO A 16 28.19 -14.08 23.20
CA PRO A 16 29.28 -13.13 23.32
C PRO A 16 29.98 -12.98 21.97
N LEU A 17 30.04 -11.75 21.44
CA LEU A 17 30.86 -11.46 20.27
C LEU A 17 32.29 -11.94 20.55
N PRO A 18 32.92 -12.74 19.67
CA PRO A 18 34.33 -13.05 19.78
C PRO A 18 35.10 -11.74 19.91
N GLN A 19 35.98 -11.64 20.92
CA GLN A 19 36.89 -10.51 21.13
C GLN A 19 37.98 -10.47 20.05
N ASP A 20 37.60 -10.56 18.79
CA ASP A 20 38.46 -10.25 17.64
C ASP A 20 38.15 -8.83 17.19
N ASP A 21 39.20 -8.01 17.05
CA ASP A 21 39.12 -6.60 16.63
C ASP A 21 38.39 -6.41 15.29
N ALA A 22 38.30 -7.46 14.47
CA ALA A 22 37.56 -7.48 13.20
C ALA A 22 36.03 -7.52 13.38
N SER A 23 35.53 -8.11 14.47
CA SER A 23 34.08 -8.23 14.74
C SER A 23 33.48 -6.90 15.23
N SER A 24 34.27 -6.08 15.94
CA SER A 24 33.87 -4.73 16.35
C SER A 24 33.79 -3.71 15.21
N LEU A 25 34.35 -4.04 14.03
CA LEU A 25 34.24 -3.20 12.82
C LEU A 25 32.94 -3.45 12.04
N LEU A 26 32.29 -4.59 12.26
CA LEU A 26 31.01 -4.93 11.64
C LEU A 26 29.86 -4.36 12.49
N LYS A 27 29.38 -3.18 12.09
CA LYS A 27 28.22 -2.52 12.74
C LYS A 27 26.91 -3.30 12.58
N THR A 28 26.87 -4.28 11.69
CA THR A 28 25.68 -5.06 11.36
C THR A 28 25.80 -6.47 11.89
N SER A 29 24.68 -7.09 12.22
CA SER A 29 24.62 -8.49 12.61
C SER A 29 24.41 -9.42 11.40
N PRO A 30 24.84 -10.70 11.41
CA PRO A 30 24.58 -11.65 10.34
C PRO A 30 23.08 -11.78 9.99
N SER A 31 22.21 -11.90 11.00
CA SER A 31 20.76 -11.98 10.78
C SER A 31 20.19 -10.73 10.10
N VAL A 32 20.68 -9.54 10.48
CA VAL A 32 20.27 -8.25 9.94
C VAL A 32 20.72 -8.11 8.48
N MET A 33 21.93 -8.57 8.16
CA MET A 33 22.44 -8.55 6.79
C MET A 33 21.57 -9.42 5.86
N ILE A 34 21.24 -10.64 6.29
CA ILE A 34 20.38 -11.54 5.51
C ILE A 34 18.95 -11.03 5.43
N ALA A 35 18.37 -10.56 6.53
CA ALA A 35 17.03 -9.97 6.53
C ALA A 35 16.94 -8.77 5.57
N GLY A 36 17.96 -7.92 5.56
CA GLY A 36 18.08 -6.81 4.60
C GLY A 36 18.18 -7.29 3.16
N GLY A 37 18.90 -8.38 2.89
CA GLY A 37 19.01 -8.97 1.56
C GLY A 37 17.68 -9.55 1.06
N VAL A 38 16.94 -10.26 1.92
CA VAL A 38 15.59 -10.76 1.59
C VAL A 38 14.61 -9.61 1.34
N ASP A 39 14.66 -8.54 2.13
CA ASP A 39 13.83 -7.35 1.92
C ASP A 39 14.18 -6.61 0.61
N LEU A 40 15.46 -6.59 0.23
CA LEU A 40 15.92 -6.03 -1.05
C LEU A 40 15.43 -6.88 -2.22
N GLU A 41 15.46 -8.21 -2.11
CA GLU A 41 14.93 -9.11 -3.13
C GLU A 41 13.45 -8.82 -3.42
N ASP A 42 12.62 -8.70 -2.39
CA ASP A 42 11.20 -8.39 -2.55
C ASP A 42 10.98 -7.00 -3.18
N GLN A 43 11.78 -6.00 -2.80
CA GLN A 43 11.74 -4.67 -3.43
C GLN A 43 12.15 -4.70 -4.91
N LEU A 44 13.19 -5.46 -5.27
CA LEU A 44 13.64 -5.59 -6.67
C LEU A 44 12.58 -6.30 -7.51
N TRP A 45 11.90 -7.31 -6.97
CA TRP A 45 10.80 -7.98 -7.67
C TRP A 45 9.61 -7.05 -7.93
N ARG A 46 9.22 -6.25 -6.94
CA ARG A 46 8.17 -5.25 -7.11
C ARG A 46 8.53 -4.23 -8.18
N LEU A 47 9.76 -3.72 -8.17
CA LEU A 47 10.22 -2.78 -9.19
C LEU A 47 10.31 -3.40 -10.58
N ARG A 48 10.67 -4.68 -10.67
CA ARG A 48 10.64 -5.43 -11.93
C ARG A 48 9.22 -5.53 -12.47
N TYR A 49 8.24 -5.81 -11.61
CA TYR A 49 6.82 -5.84 -11.98
C TYR A 49 6.32 -4.46 -12.42
N GLU A 50 6.62 -3.41 -11.67
CA GLU A 50 6.30 -2.02 -12.04
C GLU A 50 6.91 -1.64 -13.39
N ALA A 51 8.19 -1.94 -13.61
CA ALA A 51 8.88 -1.66 -14.86
C ALA A 51 8.26 -2.42 -16.04
N LYS A 52 7.84 -3.68 -15.86
CA LYS A 52 7.10 -4.45 -16.89
C LYS A 52 5.72 -3.88 -17.16
N LYS A 53 5.05 -3.32 -16.14
CA LYS A 53 3.73 -2.68 -16.26
C LYS A 53 3.81 -1.36 -17.01
N LEU A 54 4.97 -0.69 -17.00
CA LEU A 54 5.24 0.45 -17.87
C LEU A 54 5.36 -0.02 -19.33
N GLY A 55 4.24 0.04 -20.06
CA GLY A 55 4.20 -0.18 -21.49
C GLY A 55 4.73 1.01 -22.31
N GLU A 56 4.72 0.85 -23.64
CA GLU A 56 5.21 1.85 -24.60
C GLU A 56 4.54 3.22 -24.45
N HIS A 57 3.26 3.25 -24.08
CA HIS A 57 2.47 4.47 -23.90
C HIS A 57 2.53 5.06 -22.48
N SER A 58 3.45 4.62 -21.63
CA SER A 58 3.60 5.18 -20.29
C SER A 58 4.08 6.62 -20.35
N THR A 59 3.47 7.48 -19.53
CA THR A 59 3.81 8.91 -19.46
C THR A 59 5.25 9.13 -19.02
N ASP A 60 5.87 10.22 -19.45
CA ASP A 60 7.22 10.60 -19.03
C ASP A 60 7.34 10.74 -17.52
N LYS A 61 6.28 11.23 -16.85
CA LYS A 61 6.23 11.29 -15.40
C LYS A 61 6.31 9.90 -14.76
N GLN A 62 5.58 8.91 -15.28
CA GLN A 62 5.67 7.53 -14.80
C GLN A 62 7.06 6.93 -15.05
N ARG A 63 7.63 7.14 -16.24
CA ARG A 63 8.99 6.68 -16.57
C ARG A 63 10.04 7.31 -15.65
N ALA A 64 9.96 8.61 -15.41
CA ALA A 64 10.85 9.32 -14.49
C ALA A 64 10.77 8.75 -13.07
N THR A 65 9.56 8.51 -12.54
CA THR A 65 9.41 7.95 -11.19
C THR A 65 10.03 6.55 -11.04
N VAL A 66 9.92 5.69 -12.06
CA VAL A 66 10.56 4.37 -12.03
C VAL A 66 12.08 4.50 -12.10
N THR A 67 12.60 5.37 -12.97
CA THR A 67 14.04 5.64 -13.07
C THR A 67 14.62 6.18 -11.76
N GLU A 68 13.92 7.10 -11.09
CA GLU A 68 14.31 7.61 -9.77
C GLU A 68 14.37 6.50 -8.72
N ARG A 69 13.35 5.64 -8.67
CA ARG A 69 13.33 4.47 -7.78
C ARG A 69 14.48 3.50 -8.08
N LEU A 70 14.79 3.26 -9.35
CA LEU A 70 15.92 2.43 -9.76
C LEU A 70 17.27 2.99 -9.27
N ASN A 71 17.46 4.31 -9.36
CA ASN A 71 18.67 4.97 -8.89
C ASN A 71 18.82 4.88 -7.36
N VAL A 72 17.72 5.08 -6.62
CA VAL A 72 17.70 4.91 -5.16
C VAL A 72 18.02 3.46 -4.79
N MET A 73 17.45 2.50 -5.50
CA MET A 73 17.74 1.08 -5.25
C MET A 73 19.18 0.70 -5.56
N ARG A 74 19.77 1.24 -6.63
CA ARG A 74 21.19 0.99 -6.95
C ARG A 74 22.10 1.38 -5.79
N ARG A 75 21.89 2.56 -5.21
CA ARG A 75 22.66 3.03 -4.03
C ARG A 75 22.46 2.13 -2.81
N ARG A 76 21.24 1.65 -2.59
CA ARG A 76 20.94 0.71 -1.50
C ARG A 76 21.61 -0.65 -1.70
N LEU A 77 21.62 -1.15 -2.93
CA LEU A 77 22.31 -2.39 -3.29
C LEU A 77 23.82 -2.25 -3.06
N GLU A 78 24.44 -1.16 -3.52
CA GLU A 78 25.87 -0.89 -3.29
C GLU A 78 26.21 -0.85 -1.80
N ALA A 79 25.40 -0.15 -0.99
CA ALA A 79 25.59 -0.11 0.46
C ALA A 79 25.47 -1.51 1.11
N TRP A 80 24.50 -2.31 0.67
CA TRP A 80 24.33 -3.68 1.16
C TRP A 80 25.45 -4.62 0.69
N PHE A 81 25.94 -4.48 -0.55
CA PHE A 81 27.07 -5.26 -1.06
C PHE A 81 28.35 -5.00 -0.27
N ASN A 82 28.60 -3.77 0.16
CA ASN A 82 29.75 -3.46 1.02
C ASN A 82 29.69 -4.22 2.35
N VAL A 83 28.50 -4.39 2.92
CA VAL A 83 28.30 -5.19 4.14
C VAL A 83 28.42 -6.69 3.83
N GLN A 84 27.83 -7.16 2.73
CA GLN A 84 27.85 -8.57 2.33
C GLN A 84 29.27 -9.11 2.14
N GLN A 85 30.20 -8.30 1.61
CA GLN A 85 31.58 -8.71 1.40
C GLN A 85 32.30 -9.16 2.67
N ALA A 86 31.90 -8.63 3.83
CA ALA A 86 32.49 -9.03 5.10
C ALA A 86 32.04 -10.42 5.58
N TYR A 87 30.89 -10.92 5.09
CA TYR A 87 30.34 -12.22 5.47
C TYR A 87 30.53 -13.30 4.39
N ILE A 88 30.42 -12.93 3.11
CA ILE A 88 30.51 -13.85 1.98
C ILE A 88 31.71 -13.46 1.12
N ALA A 89 32.86 -14.05 1.43
CA ALA A 89 34.08 -13.85 0.66
C ALA A 89 33.90 -14.32 -0.79
N GLY A 90 34.35 -13.52 -1.77
CA GLY A 90 34.24 -13.83 -3.20
C GLY A 90 32.89 -13.49 -3.84
N ALA A 91 31.90 -13.00 -3.08
CA ALA A 91 30.60 -12.58 -3.63
C ALA A 91 30.75 -11.47 -4.68
N GLN A 92 31.64 -10.49 -4.46
CA GLN A 92 31.89 -9.43 -5.42
C GLN A 92 32.43 -9.96 -6.75
N SER A 93 33.47 -10.81 -6.72
CA SER A 93 34.07 -11.38 -7.92
C SER A 93 33.09 -12.25 -8.69
N LEU A 94 32.25 -13.03 -8.00
CA LEU A 94 31.20 -13.82 -8.63
C LEU A 94 30.14 -12.94 -9.28
N ARG A 95 29.77 -11.82 -8.65
CA ARG A 95 28.80 -10.85 -9.21
C ARG A 95 29.34 -10.22 -10.48
N GLU A 96 30.58 -9.75 -10.45
CA GLU A 96 31.25 -9.17 -11.61
C GLU A 96 31.30 -10.18 -12.76
N ALA A 97 31.70 -11.43 -12.50
CA ALA A 97 31.70 -12.49 -13.50
C ALA A 97 30.30 -12.74 -14.12
N ARG A 98 29.24 -12.82 -13.28
CA ARG A 98 27.86 -13.01 -13.75
C ARG A 98 27.36 -11.81 -14.56
N LEU A 99 27.67 -10.58 -14.13
CA LEU A 99 27.31 -9.35 -14.85
C LEU A 99 28.05 -9.24 -16.18
N HIS A 100 29.34 -9.56 -16.23
CA HIS A 100 30.11 -9.60 -17.48
C HIS A 100 29.53 -10.62 -18.47
N ALA A 101 29.14 -11.81 -17.99
CA ALA A 101 28.47 -12.82 -18.82
C ALA A 101 27.10 -12.36 -19.31
N ALA A 102 26.34 -11.64 -18.49
CA ALA A 102 24.98 -11.20 -18.80
C ALA A 102 24.93 -9.95 -19.70
N ALA A 103 25.89 -9.02 -19.56
CA ALA A 103 25.79 -7.68 -20.13
C ALA A 103 25.71 -7.66 -21.66
N ARG A 104 26.40 -8.57 -22.39
CA ARG A 104 26.44 -8.59 -23.89
C ARG A 104 26.51 -7.19 -24.54
N GLY A 105 27.12 -6.19 -23.89
CA GLY A 105 27.19 -4.79 -24.35
C GLY A 105 25.99 -3.87 -24.05
N LYS A 106 25.07 -4.24 -23.15
CA LYS A 106 23.94 -3.40 -22.69
C LYS A 106 24.05 -3.09 -21.19
N ASP A 107 23.52 -1.93 -20.81
CA ASP A 107 23.38 -1.55 -19.40
C ASP A 107 22.41 -2.50 -18.67
N VAL A 108 22.89 -3.10 -17.58
CA VAL A 108 22.09 -3.99 -16.73
C VAL A 108 21.23 -3.15 -15.79
N ALA A 109 19.91 -3.41 -15.79
CA ALA A 109 18.98 -2.74 -14.91
C ALA A 109 19.23 -3.13 -13.44
N ALA A 110 18.91 -2.25 -12.49
CA ALA A 110 19.20 -2.49 -11.07
C ALA A 110 18.51 -3.76 -10.51
N TYR A 111 17.33 -4.12 -11.04
CA TYR A 111 16.60 -5.34 -10.65
C TYR A 111 17.15 -6.64 -11.23
N ASP A 112 18.08 -6.57 -12.19
CA ASP A 112 18.75 -7.75 -12.76
C ASP A 112 20.13 -7.99 -12.11
N ILE A 113 20.54 -7.13 -11.16
CA ILE A 113 21.81 -7.29 -10.44
C ILE A 113 21.68 -8.48 -9.48
N PRO A 114 22.55 -9.51 -9.57
CA PRO A 114 22.49 -10.65 -8.66
C PRO A 114 22.80 -10.23 -7.21
N LEU A 115 21.85 -10.47 -6.29
CA LEU A 115 22.04 -10.25 -4.85
C LEU A 115 23.07 -11.22 -4.28
N LEU A 116 23.07 -12.49 -4.73
CA LEU A 116 23.97 -13.54 -4.25
C LEU A 116 23.75 -13.85 -2.76
N LEU A 117 22.50 -14.13 -2.39
CA LEU A 117 22.17 -14.64 -1.05
C LEU A 117 22.78 -16.04 -0.85
N PRO A 118 22.97 -16.51 0.39
CA PRO A 118 23.50 -17.85 0.66
C PRO A 118 22.85 -18.95 -0.20
N SER A 119 21.53 -18.92 -0.39
CA SER A 119 20.78 -19.83 -1.27
C SER A 119 21.22 -19.84 -2.75
N ASP A 120 21.74 -18.74 -3.27
CA ASP A 120 22.23 -18.58 -4.67
C ASP A 120 23.71 -18.96 -4.84
N VAL A 121 24.48 -18.93 -3.75
CA VAL A 121 25.93 -19.12 -3.77
C VAL A 121 26.38 -20.42 -3.13
N VAL A 122 25.48 -21.16 -2.46
CA VAL A 122 25.82 -22.38 -1.70
C VAL A 122 26.57 -23.44 -2.53
N HIS A 123 26.37 -23.46 -3.86
CA HIS A 123 27.07 -24.38 -4.77
C HIS A 123 28.34 -23.79 -5.40
N ALA A 124 28.59 -22.48 -5.24
CA ALA A 124 29.67 -21.76 -5.91
C ALA A 124 30.75 -21.22 -4.94
N LEU A 125 30.36 -20.91 -3.69
CA LEU A 125 31.23 -20.32 -2.67
C LEU A 125 31.05 -21.07 -1.35
N SER A 126 32.11 -21.11 -0.54
CA SER A 126 32.02 -21.58 0.85
C SER A 126 31.36 -20.50 1.69
N VAL A 127 30.20 -20.80 2.27
CA VAL A 127 29.45 -19.88 3.15
C VAL A 127 29.31 -20.52 4.52
N ASP A 128 29.47 -19.72 5.58
CA ASP A 128 29.25 -20.16 6.95
C ASP A 128 27.85 -20.80 7.11
N PRO A 129 27.76 -22.05 7.64
CA PRO A 129 26.48 -22.70 7.93
C PRO A 129 25.54 -21.87 8.82
N ALA A 130 26.06 -21.03 9.73
CA ALA A 130 25.22 -20.17 10.57
C ALA A 130 24.44 -19.14 9.74
N LEU A 131 25.07 -18.61 8.69
CA LEU A 131 24.45 -17.65 7.78
C LEU A 131 23.38 -18.30 6.90
N GLN A 132 23.65 -19.53 6.46
CA GLN A 132 22.70 -20.36 5.72
C GLN A 132 21.47 -20.68 6.59
N ASP A 133 21.67 -20.99 7.87
CA ASP A 133 20.56 -21.25 8.81
C ASP A 133 19.69 -20.00 9.04
N CYS A 134 20.32 -18.83 9.19
CA CYS A 134 19.61 -17.55 9.29
C CYS A 134 18.72 -17.32 8.07
N GLU A 135 19.25 -17.49 6.86
CA GLU A 135 18.44 -17.37 5.64
C GLU A 135 17.32 -18.40 5.62
N TRP A 136 17.61 -19.67 5.94
CA TRP A 136 16.61 -20.72 5.94
C TRP A 136 15.44 -20.39 6.88
N ARG A 137 15.70 -19.93 8.11
CA ARG A 137 14.67 -19.55 9.08
C ARG A 137 13.82 -18.38 8.57
N LEU A 138 14.45 -17.38 7.95
CA LEU A 138 13.76 -16.24 7.37
C LEU A 138 12.90 -16.64 6.17
N ARG A 139 13.41 -17.48 5.26
CA ARG A 139 12.66 -18.00 4.10
C ARG A 139 11.52 -18.90 4.51
N TYR A 140 11.68 -19.71 5.56
CA TYR A 140 10.62 -20.56 6.10
C TYR A 140 9.46 -19.70 6.61
N ALA A 141 9.76 -18.66 7.38
CA ALA A 141 8.74 -17.72 7.83
C ALA A 141 8.14 -16.88 6.69
N GLN A 142 8.94 -16.52 5.68
CA GLN A 142 8.46 -15.81 4.49
C GLN A 142 7.46 -16.64 3.69
N ALA A 143 7.70 -17.95 3.56
CA ALA A 143 6.82 -18.86 2.85
C ALA A 143 5.45 -18.98 3.54
N HIS A 144 5.42 -19.10 4.87
CA HIS A 144 4.17 -19.11 5.65
C HIS A 144 3.40 -17.79 5.54
N ASP A 145 4.09 -16.65 5.68
CA ASP A 145 3.47 -15.33 5.51
C ASP A 145 2.89 -15.19 4.08
N ALA A 146 3.65 -15.58 3.05
CA ALA A 146 3.21 -15.52 1.65
C ALA A 146 1.99 -16.41 1.39
N LEU A 147 1.92 -17.61 1.97
CA LEU A 147 0.73 -18.47 1.84
C LEU A 147 -0.50 -17.86 2.53
N ASN A 148 -0.33 -17.23 3.68
CA ASN A 148 -1.42 -16.57 4.38
C ASN A 148 -1.94 -15.36 3.60
N ASP A 149 -1.05 -14.53 3.07
CA ASP A 149 -1.41 -13.42 2.19
C ASP A 149 -2.11 -13.92 0.91
N LEU A 150 -1.60 -14.99 0.29
CA LEU A 150 -2.20 -15.63 -0.88
C LEU A 150 -3.64 -16.10 -0.60
N ARG A 151 -3.86 -16.81 0.50
CA ARG A 151 -5.20 -17.26 0.92
C ARG A 151 -6.14 -16.06 1.16
N ARG A 152 -5.65 -15.01 1.84
CA ARG A 152 -6.43 -13.79 2.09
C ARG A 152 -6.86 -13.14 0.78
N HIS A 153 -5.95 -12.97 -0.17
CA HIS A 153 -6.27 -12.34 -1.46
C HIS A 153 -7.16 -13.23 -2.34
N LEU A 154 -7.00 -14.56 -2.32
CA LEU A 154 -7.89 -15.48 -3.04
C LEU A 154 -9.34 -15.41 -2.52
N ARG A 155 -9.53 -15.36 -1.20
CA ARG A 155 -10.86 -15.21 -0.60
C ARG A 155 -11.48 -13.84 -0.92
N LEU A 156 -10.68 -12.77 -0.84
CA LEU A 156 -11.13 -11.44 -1.23
C LEU A 156 -11.52 -11.40 -2.71
N SER A 157 -10.73 -11.99 -3.61
CA SER A 157 -11.07 -12.12 -5.02
C SER A 157 -12.41 -12.81 -5.21
N SER A 158 -12.62 -13.95 -4.54
CA SER A 158 -13.90 -14.69 -4.60
C SER A 158 -15.07 -13.80 -4.23
N HIS A 159 -14.98 -13.12 -3.09
CA HIS A 159 -16.00 -12.19 -2.64
C HIS A 159 -16.26 -11.05 -3.65
N LEU A 160 -15.21 -10.47 -4.22
CA LEU A 160 -15.34 -9.39 -5.20
C LEU A 160 -15.99 -9.84 -6.51
N TYR A 161 -15.74 -11.07 -6.95
CA TYR A 161 -16.44 -11.64 -8.11
C TYR A 161 -17.93 -11.81 -7.82
N HIS A 162 -18.29 -12.43 -6.68
CA HIS A 162 -19.69 -12.56 -6.25
C HIS A 162 -20.39 -11.20 -6.08
N PHE A 163 -19.71 -10.23 -5.47
CA PHE A 163 -20.21 -8.87 -5.31
C PHE A 163 -20.46 -8.21 -6.66
N LYS A 164 -19.52 -8.32 -7.60
CA LYS A 164 -19.67 -7.79 -8.96
C LYS A 164 -20.88 -8.41 -9.65
N ASP A 165 -21.01 -9.73 -9.62
CA ASP A 165 -22.10 -10.43 -10.30
C ASP A 165 -23.46 -10.08 -9.70
N ARG A 166 -23.54 -10.02 -8.35
CA ARG A 166 -24.79 -9.76 -7.64
C ARG A 166 -25.22 -8.30 -7.67
N PHE A 167 -24.31 -7.34 -7.48
CA PHE A 167 -24.67 -5.94 -7.21
C PHE A 167 -24.22 -4.93 -8.27
N VAL A 168 -23.17 -5.22 -9.04
CA VAL A 168 -22.65 -4.23 -10.00
C VAL A 168 -23.46 -4.25 -11.29
N ARG A 169 -23.96 -3.07 -11.69
CA ARG A 169 -24.77 -2.87 -12.91
C ARG A 169 -24.22 -1.71 -13.75
N GLY A 170 -24.44 -1.78 -15.05
CA GLY A 170 -24.00 -0.74 -16.01
C GLY A 170 -22.51 -0.80 -16.35
N GLN A 171 -22.13 -0.16 -17.47
CA GLN A 171 -20.79 -0.32 -18.05
C GLN A 171 -19.68 0.33 -17.20
N ARG A 172 -19.92 1.55 -16.70
CA ARG A 172 -18.90 2.29 -15.94
C ARG A 172 -18.52 1.57 -14.65
N GLU A 173 -19.51 1.12 -13.89
CA GLU A 173 -19.28 0.43 -12.62
C GLU A 173 -18.69 -0.97 -12.85
N ASN A 174 -19.07 -1.67 -13.93
CA ASN A 174 -18.41 -2.93 -14.31
C ASN A 174 -16.93 -2.75 -14.61
N THR A 175 -16.55 -1.70 -15.36
CA THR A 175 -15.15 -1.40 -15.64
C THR A 175 -14.37 -1.11 -14.36
N ARG A 176 -14.96 -0.34 -13.43
CA ARG A 176 -14.35 -0.06 -12.12
C ARG A 176 -14.18 -1.32 -11.29
N ALA A 177 -15.22 -2.14 -11.16
CA ALA A 177 -15.17 -3.40 -10.43
C ALA A 177 -14.10 -4.35 -11.01
N ARG A 178 -14.03 -4.47 -12.34
CA ARG A 178 -12.97 -5.26 -13.01
C ARG A 178 -11.57 -4.74 -12.72
N SER A 179 -11.38 -3.42 -12.64
CA SER A 179 -10.09 -2.83 -12.28
C SER A 179 -9.67 -3.18 -10.84
N ILE A 180 -10.63 -3.16 -9.90
CA ILE A 180 -10.39 -3.56 -8.50
C ILE A 180 -10.04 -5.06 -8.43
N ILE A 181 -10.83 -5.91 -9.08
CA ILE A 181 -10.58 -7.36 -9.16
C ILE A 181 -9.19 -7.63 -9.75
N LYS A 182 -8.82 -6.95 -10.84
CA LYS A 182 -7.48 -7.07 -11.44
C LYS A 182 -6.39 -6.68 -10.44
N THR A 183 -6.60 -5.64 -9.64
CA THR A 183 -5.62 -5.22 -8.63
C THR A 183 -5.44 -6.28 -7.54
N VAL A 184 -6.50 -6.98 -7.14
CA VAL A 184 -6.38 -8.09 -6.19
C VAL A 184 -5.72 -9.31 -6.85
N GLN A 185 -6.03 -9.59 -8.12
CA GLN A 185 -5.35 -10.64 -8.88
C GLN A 185 -3.85 -10.38 -9.02
N ASP A 186 -3.44 -9.15 -9.34
CA ASP A 186 -2.03 -8.75 -9.39
C ASP A 186 -1.32 -9.07 -8.04
N LYS A 187 -2.01 -8.94 -6.89
CA LYS A 187 -1.47 -9.31 -5.57
C LYS A 187 -1.40 -10.82 -5.34
N VAL A 188 -2.42 -11.57 -5.79
CA VAL A 188 -2.41 -13.05 -5.77
C VAL A 188 -1.18 -13.57 -6.52
N ASP A 189 -0.94 -13.04 -7.72
CA ASP A 189 0.21 -13.42 -8.54
C ASP A 189 1.55 -13.03 -7.87
N GLU A 190 1.61 -11.86 -7.20
CA GLU A 190 2.78 -11.43 -6.44
C GLU A 190 3.08 -12.37 -5.26
N ASP A 191 2.06 -12.75 -4.48
CA ASP A 191 2.20 -13.61 -3.31
C ASP A 191 2.57 -15.05 -3.71
N ALA A 192 1.96 -15.58 -4.78
CA ALA A 192 2.33 -16.87 -5.35
C ALA A 192 3.81 -16.88 -5.81
N ALA A 193 4.24 -15.84 -6.52
CA ALA A 193 5.64 -15.69 -6.91
C ALA A 193 6.57 -15.59 -5.70
N ARG A 194 6.18 -14.88 -4.63
CA ARG A 194 6.95 -14.76 -3.39
C ARG A 194 7.11 -16.12 -2.71
N TYR A 195 6.03 -16.90 -2.63
CA TYR A 195 6.06 -18.25 -2.09
C TYR A 195 7.01 -19.16 -2.89
N CYS A 196 6.88 -19.20 -4.22
CA CYS A 196 7.71 -20.04 -5.07
C CYS A 196 9.20 -19.70 -4.95
N ARG A 197 9.56 -18.41 -4.85
CA ARG A 197 10.95 -17.98 -4.61
C ARG A 197 11.46 -18.44 -3.25
N ALA A 198 10.70 -18.18 -2.19
CA ALA A 198 11.07 -18.58 -0.84
C ALA A 198 11.27 -20.11 -0.77
N ARG A 199 10.38 -20.88 -1.41
CA ARG A 199 10.47 -22.33 -1.48
C ARG A 199 11.68 -22.82 -2.28
N THR A 200 12.01 -22.18 -3.39
CA THR A 200 13.21 -22.52 -4.19
C THR A 200 14.47 -22.31 -3.36
N ALA A 201 14.57 -21.20 -2.61
CA ALA A 201 15.68 -20.97 -1.69
C ALA A 201 15.71 -21.99 -0.52
N LEU A 202 14.54 -22.39 0.00
CA LEU A 202 14.46 -23.44 1.01
C LEU A 202 14.95 -24.79 0.48
N LEU A 203 14.64 -25.14 -0.77
CA LEU A 203 15.14 -26.37 -1.40
C LEU A 203 16.67 -26.38 -1.45
N THR A 204 17.31 -25.31 -1.95
CA THR A 204 18.78 -25.25 -2.05
C THR A 204 19.46 -25.28 -0.68
N LEU A 205 18.95 -24.48 0.27
CA LEU A 205 19.49 -24.44 1.64
C LEU A 205 19.25 -25.74 2.42
N SER A 206 18.12 -26.41 2.20
CA SER A 206 17.82 -27.66 2.90
C SER A 206 18.75 -28.80 2.52
N GLN A 207 19.20 -28.84 1.26
CA GLN A 207 20.19 -29.82 0.80
C GLN A 207 21.56 -29.58 1.42
N ALA A 208 21.95 -28.31 1.59
CA ALA A 208 23.22 -27.94 2.20
C ALA A 208 23.25 -28.14 3.73
N LEU A 209 22.15 -27.82 4.42
CA LEU A 209 22.03 -27.90 5.87
C LEU A 209 21.51 -29.26 6.39
N GLY A 210 21.06 -30.14 5.50
CA GLY A 210 20.47 -31.43 5.87
C GLY A 210 19.09 -31.32 6.54
N LYS A 211 18.32 -30.27 6.28
CA LYS A 211 16.99 -30.07 6.88
C LYS A 211 15.91 -30.87 6.13
N THR A 212 15.13 -31.65 6.86
CA THR A 212 14.08 -32.53 6.32
C THR A 212 12.70 -32.25 6.95
N GLY A 213 11.63 -32.79 6.37
CA GLY A 213 10.25 -32.70 6.91
C GLY A 213 9.50 -31.39 6.64
N TRP A 214 10.20 -30.32 6.24
CA TRP A 214 9.56 -29.05 5.89
C TRP A 214 8.76 -29.10 4.57
N GLN A 215 9.05 -30.08 3.71
CA GLN A 215 8.35 -30.28 2.43
C GLN A 215 6.89 -30.76 2.63
N ASP A 216 6.60 -31.39 3.76
CA ASP A 216 5.25 -31.87 4.08
C ASP A 216 4.30 -30.70 4.37
N THR A 217 4.83 -29.63 4.98
CA THR A 217 4.09 -28.41 5.30
C THR A 217 4.08 -27.42 4.14
N LEU A 218 5.20 -27.26 3.42
CA LEU A 218 5.37 -26.32 2.32
C LEU A 218 5.51 -27.06 0.98
N LYS A 219 4.37 -27.33 0.34
CA LYS A 219 4.27 -28.08 -0.92
C LYS A 219 4.59 -27.23 -2.16
N ASP A 220 4.95 -27.86 -3.27
CA ASP A 220 5.01 -27.19 -4.57
C ASP A 220 3.65 -26.55 -4.88
N LEU A 221 3.67 -25.30 -5.31
CA LEU A 221 2.47 -24.57 -5.73
C LEU A 221 2.45 -24.60 -7.27
N ALA A 222 1.52 -25.34 -7.86
CA ALA A 222 1.27 -25.32 -9.28
C ALA A 222 0.37 -24.13 -9.65
N ASP A 223 0.41 -23.70 -10.92
CA ASP A 223 -0.47 -22.63 -11.41
C ASP A 223 -1.96 -23.00 -11.22
N ASP A 224 -2.30 -24.30 -11.33
CA ASP A 224 -3.65 -24.82 -11.11
C ASP A 224 -4.13 -24.72 -9.65
N ASP A 225 -3.21 -24.64 -8.69
CA ASP A 225 -3.55 -24.47 -7.28
C ASP A 225 -3.99 -23.03 -6.97
N VAL A 226 -3.57 -22.06 -7.79
CA VAL A 226 -3.92 -20.64 -7.67
C VAL A 226 -5.25 -20.38 -8.39
N ARG A 227 -6.33 -20.89 -7.79
CA ARG A 227 -7.69 -20.78 -8.31
C ARG A 227 -8.62 -20.07 -7.35
N LEU A 228 -9.71 -19.53 -7.88
CA LEU A 228 -10.76 -18.91 -7.08
C LEU A 228 -11.34 -19.95 -6.13
N MET A 229 -11.42 -19.64 -4.83
CA MET A 229 -11.89 -20.58 -3.81
C MET A 229 -13.33 -21.06 -4.06
N SER A 230 -14.15 -20.30 -4.80
CA SER A 230 -15.50 -20.70 -5.19
C SER A 230 -15.60 -21.44 -6.53
N ALA A 231 -14.48 -21.71 -7.22
CA ALA A 231 -14.48 -22.48 -8.47
C ALA A 231 -14.83 -23.96 -8.20
N GLY A 232 -16.13 -24.24 -8.08
CA GLY A 232 -16.70 -25.58 -7.89
C GLY A 232 -17.80 -25.69 -6.83
N LEU A 233 -18.11 -24.63 -6.08
CA LEU A 233 -19.15 -24.64 -5.05
C LEU A 233 -20.20 -23.56 -5.38
N GLU A 234 -21.28 -23.97 -6.04
CA GLU A 234 -22.50 -23.17 -6.11
C GLU A 234 -23.12 -23.11 -4.70
N GLY A 235 -22.76 -22.04 -3.98
CA GLY A 235 -23.25 -21.75 -2.64
C GLY A 235 -22.17 -21.06 -1.82
N GLU A 236 -22.50 -19.94 -1.19
CA GLU A 236 -21.70 -19.40 -0.08
C GLU A 236 -21.60 -20.52 0.95
N SER A 237 -20.44 -21.18 1.06
CA SER A 237 -20.26 -22.18 2.11
C SER A 237 -20.42 -21.46 3.44
N PRO A 238 -21.28 -21.91 4.37
CA PRO A 238 -21.47 -21.28 5.68
C PRO A 238 -20.16 -21.07 6.46
N GLU A 239 -19.15 -21.87 6.12
CA GLU A 239 -17.78 -21.80 6.64
C GLU A 239 -17.03 -20.52 6.24
N ASP A 240 -17.26 -19.98 5.03
CA ASP A 240 -16.63 -18.74 4.58
C ASP A 240 -17.22 -17.51 5.30
N ALA A 241 -18.51 -17.54 5.63
CA ALA A 241 -19.17 -16.46 6.38
C ALA A 241 -18.61 -16.30 7.81
N HIS A 242 -18.12 -17.38 8.42
CA HIS A 242 -17.53 -17.39 9.76
C HIS A 242 -16.00 -17.31 9.75
N ASN A 243 -15.37 -17.18 8.59
CA ASN A 243 -13.92 -17.13 8.50
C ASN A 243 -13.39 -15.77 9.01
N PRO A 244 -12.66 -15.74 10.16
CA PRO A 244 -12.25 -14.48 10.78
C PRO A 244 -11.28 -13.68 9.89
N GLU A 245 -10.42 -14.36 9.12
CA GLU A 245 -9.45 -13.71 8.22
C GLU A 245 -10.14 -13.05 7.02
N LEU A 246 -11.21 -13.67 6.49
CA LEU A 246 -12.01 -13.06 5.44
C LEU A 246 -12.79 -11.86 5.99
N GLN A 247 -13.42 -12.00 7.16
CA GLN A 247 -14.13 -10.89 7.79
C GLN A 247 -13.20 -9.70 8.07
N GLU A 248 -11.97 -9.96 8.52
CA GLU A 248 -10.96 -8.92 8.72
C GLU A 248 -10.58 -8.24 7.39
N ALA A 249 -10.31 -9.01 6.34
CA ALA A 249 -10.01 -8.45 5.02
C ALA A 249 -11.17 -7.58 4.48
N LEU A 250 -12.41 -8.03 4.64
CA LEU A 250 -13.61 -7.27 4.25
C LEU A 250 -13.79 -6.00 5.09
N ARG A 251 -13.54 -6.06 6.40
CA ARG A 251 -13.57 -4.88 7.28
C ARG A 251 -12.53 -3.85 6.86
N ILE A 252 -11.31 -4.27 6.51
CA ILE A 252 -10.26 -3.38 6.02
C ILE A 252 -10.70 -2.70 4.72
N GLU A 253 -11.19 -3.47 3.73
CA GLU A 253 -11.64 -2.93 2.46
C GLU A 253 -12.86 -2.01 2.60
N TRP A 254 -13.78 -2.33 3.52
CA TRP A 254 -14.91 -1.47 3.85
C TRP A 254 -14.46 -0.17 4.50
N CYS A 255 -13.56 -0.23 5.50
CA CYS A 255 -13.01 0.96 6.15
C CYS A 255 -12.30 1.88 5.13
N GLN A 256 -11.50 1.30 4.23
CA GLN A 256 -10.84 2.05 3.16
C GLN A 256 -11.85 2.69 2.19
N SER A 257 -12.90 1.96 1.83
CA SER A 257 -13.94 2.45 0.92
C SER A 257 -14.78 3.55 1.56
N ARG A 258 -15.14 3.40 2.85
CA ARG A 258 -15.81 4.43 3.65
C ARG A 258 -14.95 5.68 3.79
N ALA A 259 -13.66 5.53 4.11
CA ALA A 259 -12.74 6.67 4.20
C ALA A 259 -12.52 7.38 2.84
N ARG A 260 -12.61 6.65 1.72
CA ARG A 260 -12.63 7.24 0.38
C ARG A 260 -13.92 8.03 0.12
N ALA A 261 -15.07 7.48 0.52
CA ALA A 261 -16.36 8.15 0.38
C ALA A 261 -16.44 9.43 1.23
N GLN A 262 -15.99 9.39 2.49
CA GLN A 262 -15.94 10.57 3.37
C GLN A 262 -15.06 11.68 2.80
N ARG A 263 -13.83 11.36 2.36
CA ARG A 263 -12.96 12.33 1.69
C ARG A 263 -13.56 12.92 0.42
N TRP A 264 -14.33 12.13 -0.32
CA TRP A 264 -15.04 12.63 -1.49
C TRP A 264 -16.17 13.60 -1.13
N LEU A 265 -16.88 13.35 -0.02
CA LEU A 265 -17.88 14.29 0.50
C LEU A 265 -17.23 15.60 0.95
N GLU A 266 -16.08 15.52 1.64
CA GLU A 266 -15.27 16.70 1.99
C GLU A 266 -14.84 17.48 0.73
N GLU A 267 -14.37 16.78 -0.31
CA GLU A 267 -13.98 17.40 -1.57
C GLU A 267 -15.14 18.14 -2.24
N ILE A 268 -16.36 17.58 -2.19
CA ILE A 268 -17.56 18.26 -2.71
C ILE A 268 -17.80 19.56 -1.93
N GLU A 269 -17.72 19.52 -0.60
CA GLU A 269 -17.91 20.71 0.24
C GLU A 269 -16.85 21.79 -0.08
N LEU A 270 -15.58 21.38 -0.20
CA LEU A 270 -14.48 22.28 -0.56
C LEU A 270 -14.69 22.91 -1.93
N ILE A 271 -15.07 22.13 -2.95
CA ILE A 271 -15.31 22.64 -4.30
C ILE A 271 -16.47 23.64 -4.32
N LEU A 272 -17.55 23.37 -3.60
CA LEU A 272 -18.69 24.31 -3.50
C LEU A 272 -18.24 25.63 -2.85
N GLU A 273 -17.43 25.55 -1.80
CA GLU A 273 -16.89 26.72 -1.13
C GLU A 273 -15.87 27.48 -2.01
N GLU A 274 -15.03 26.78 -2.77
CA GLU A 274 -14.14 27.38 -3.76
C GLU A 274 -14.91 28.12 -4.86
N MET A 275 -15.97 27.51 -5.41
CA MET A 275 -16.84 28.16 -6.39
C MET A 275 -17.43 29.46 -5.82
N ARG A 276 -17.94 29.43 -4.59
CA ARG A 276 -18.45 30.63 -3.91
C ARG A 276 -17.37 31.70 -3.76
N ARG A 277 -16.17 31.32 -3.31
CA ARG A 277 -15.03 32.24 -3.12
C ARG A 277 -14.54 32.85 -4.42
N VAL A 278 -14.52 32.10 -5.54
CA VAL A 278 -14.10 32.63 -6.84
C VAL A 278 -15.06 33.73 -7.33
N VAL A 279 -16.37 33.54 -7.18
CA VAL A 279 -17.37 34.58 -7.50
C VAL A 279 -17.13 35.83 -6.64
N GLN A 280 -16.96 35.66 -5.33
CA GLN A 280 -16.69 36.78 -4.41
C GLN A 280 -15.37 37.49 -4.71
N TYR A 281 -14.31 36.73 -5.04
CA TYR A 281 -13.01 37.26 -5.42
C TYR A 281 -13.11 38.15 -6.65
N HIS A 282 -13.85 37.73 -7.69
CA HIS A 282 -14.05 38.55 -8.88
C HIS A 282 -14.83 39.82 -8.58
N GLY A 283 -15.87 39.76 -7.74
CA GLY A 283 -16.60 40.95 -7.27
C GLY A 283 -15.70 41.92 -6.49
N TRP A 284 -14.94 41.40 -5.53
CA TRP A 284 -13.97 42.20 -4.78
C TRP A 284 -12.89 42.81 -5.69
N LYS A 285 -12.35 42.04 -6.64
CA LYS A 285 -11.35 42.55 -7.59
C LYS A 285 -11.92 43.59 -8.55
N HIS A 286 -13.17 43.44 -8.98
CA HIS A 286 -13.86 44.47 -9.75
C HIS A 286 -13.87 45.80 -8.97
N HIS A 287 -14.36 45.79 -7.73
CA HIS A 287 -14.37 46.99 -6.88
C HIS A 287 -12.98 47.56 -6.61
N SER A 288 -11.99 46.69 -6.42
CA SER A 288 -10.59 47.12 -6.25
C SER A 288 -10.04 47.81 -7.49
N TRP A 289 -10.47 47.43 -8.70
CA TRP A 289 -10.05 48.10 -9.93
C TRP A 289 -10.83 49.41 -10.16
N THR A 290 -12.13 49.44 -9.91
CA THR A 290 -12.91 50.68 -10.03
C THR A 290 -12.41 51.77 -9.07
N ALA A 291 -12.08 51.40 -7.83
CA ALA A 291 -11.51 52.36 -6.86
C ALA A 291 -10.12 52.89 -7.27
N ARG A 292 -9.39 52.19 -8.15
CA ARG A 292 -8.09 52.63 -8.65
C ARG A 292 -8.19 53.65 -9.80
N ALA A 293 -9.35 53.77 -10.44
CA ALA A 293 -9.56 54.73 -11.52
C ALA A 293 -9.31 56.18 -11.06
N ASP A 294 -9.66 56.49 -9.81
CA ASP A 294 -9.54 57.84 -9.22
C ASP A 294 -8.42 57.98 -8.18
N ALA A 295 -7.55 56.98 -8.04
CA ALA A 295 -6.60 56.91 -6.93
C ALA A 295 -5.42 57.90 -7.03
N ARG A 296 -5.22 58.54 -8.20
CA ARG A 296 -4.10 59.46 -8.48
C ARG A 296 -4.60 60.76 -9.12
N PRO A 297 -5.22 61.65 -8.33
CA PRO A 297 -5.68 62.95 -8.82
C PRO A 297 -4.54 63.94 -9.08
N ASP A 298 -3.31 63.59 -8.68
CA ASP A 298 -2.09 64.38 -8.82
C ASP A 298 -1.47 64.36 -10.23
N LEU A 299 -1.96 63.50 -11.12
CA LEU A 299 -1.45 63.33 -12.47
C LEU A 299 -2.12 64.28 -13.47
N ASP A 300 -1.42 64.52 -14.57
CA ASP A 300 -1.95 65.27 -15.72
C ASP A 300 -3.16 64.56 -16.35
N ASP A 301 -4.03 65.34 -17.01
CA ASP A 301 -5.35 64.87 -17.44
C ASP A 301 -5.27 63.70 -18.43
N ASP A 302 -4.33 63.74 -19.38
CA ASP A 302 -4.10 62.67 -20.36
C ASP A 302 -3.70 61.34 -19.67
N TYR A 303 -2.87 61.42 -18.62
CA TYR A 303 -2.46 60.24 -17.85
C TYR A 303 -3.58 59.71 -16.96
N ARG A 304 -4.41 60.59 -16.40
CA ARG A 304 -5.61 60.22 -15.64
C ARG A 304 -6.63 59.49 -16.51
N GLU A 305 -6.86 59.97 -17.73
CA GLU A 305 -7.76 59.32 -18.69
C GLU A 305 -7.28 57.90 -19.01
N GLY A 306 -5.99 57.73 -19.35
CA GLY A 306 -5.41 56.41 -19.64
C GLY A 306 -5.48 55.43 -18.46
N LEU A 307 -5.18 55.92 -17.25
CA LEU A 307 -5.26 55.12 -16.01
C LEU A 307 -6.69 54.67 -15.72
N SER A 308 -7.65 55.60 -15.84
CA SER A 308 -9.08 55.32 -15.65
C SER A 308 -9.59 54.32 -16.68
N ALA A 309 -9.30 54.52 -17.97
CA ALA A 309 -9.68 53.61 -19.03
C ALA A 309 -9.13 52.19 -18.81
N TYR A 310 -7.87 52.06 -18.39
CA TYR A 310 -7.27 50.77 -18.09
C TYR A 310 -7.90 50.10 -16.86
N ALA A 311 -8.14 50.87 -15.78
CA ALA A 311 -8.77 50.39 -14.57
C ALA A 311 -10.20 49.87 -14.84
N HIS A 312 -11.00 50.60 -15.62
CA HIS A 312 -12.34 50.17 -16.04
C HIS A 312 -12.30 48.93 -16.92
N ARG A 313 -11.36 48.84 -17.88
CA ARG A 313 -11.16 47.62 -18.67
C ARG A 313 -10.84 46.40 -17.80
N GLN A 314 -9.97 46.55 -16.81
CA GLN A 314 -9.66 45.47 -15.86
C GLN A 314 -10.88 45.09 -14.99
N ALA A 315 -11.66 46.09 -14.57
CA ALA A 315 -12.88 45.87 -13.81
C ALA A 315 -13.94 45.10 -14.62
N GLU A 316 -14.09 45.40 -15.92
CA GLU A 316 -15.01 44.73 -16.84
C GLU A 316 -14.60 43.27 -17.10
N ILE A 317 -13.29 42.99 -17.26
CA ILE A 317 -12.78 41.62 -17.35
C ILE A 317 -13.21 40.80 -16.13
N ARG A 318 -13.11 41.37 -14.92
CA ARG A 318 -13.51 40.67 -13.68
C ARG A 318 -15.02 40.40 -13.63
N VAL A 319 -15.86 41.33 -14.08
CA VAL A 319 -17.30 41.11 -14.21
C VAL A 319 -17.60 39.99 -15.20
N THR A 320 -16.92 39.99 -16.35
CA THR A 320 -17.09 38.95 -17.39
C THR A 320 -16.69 37.56 -16.89
N MET A 321 -15.57 37.45 -16.16
CA MET A 321 -15.14 36.20 -15.53
C MET A 321 -16.15 35.74 -14.48
N CYS A 322 -16.63 36.64 -13.61
CA CYS A 322 -17.66 36.35 -12.61
C CYS A 322 -18.94 35.79 -13.25
N GLY A 323 -19.44 36.45 -14.31
CA GLY A 323 -20.63 36.00 -15.04
C GLY A 323 -20.42 34.65 -15.72
N THR A 324 -19.21 34.38 -16.23
CA THR A 324 -18.87 33.09 -16.84
C THR A 324 -18.86 31.97 -15.81
N CYS A 325 -18.20 32.17 -14.67
CA CYS A 325 -18.20 31.24 -13.54
C CYS A 325 -19.61 30.95 -13.04
N THR A 326 -20.40 32.00 -12.79
CA THR A 326 -21.79 31.88 -12.29
C THR A 326 -22.67 31.08 -13.25
N ARG A 327 -22.55 31.32 -14.57
CA ARG A 327 -23.29 30.54 -15.58
C ARG A 327 -22.85 29.09 -15.63
N ALA A 328 -21.53 28.84 -15.58
CA ALA A 328 -20.98 27.49 -15.62
C ALA A 328 -21.41 26.65 -14.39
N TRP A 329 -21.56 27.29 -13.23
CA TRP A 329 -21.84 26.60 -11.96
C TRP A 329 -23.32 26.60 -11.54
N ARG A 330 -24.21 27.21 -12.35
CA ARG A 330 -25.63 27.42 -11.99
C ARG A 330 -26.40 26.17 -11.55
N CYS A 331 -26.06 24.99 -12.08
CA CYS A 331 -26.75 23.73 -11.78
C CYS A 331 -26.02 22.87 -10.74
N VAL A 332 -24.83 23.26 -10.29
CA VAL A 332 -23.98 22.37 -9.46
C VAL A 332 -24.63 22.09 -8.11
N SER A 333 -25.19 23.11 -7.45
CA SER A 333 -25.87 22.94 -6.15
C SER A 333 -27.08 21.99 -6.23
N GLU A 334 -27.89 22.08 -7.28
CA GLU A 334 -29.02 21.18 -7.51
C GLU A 334 -28.56 19.74 -7.77
N LEU A 335 -27.50 19.55 -8.56
CA LEU A 335 -26.93 18.24 -8.86
C LEU A 335 -26.36 17.58 -7.60
N VAL A 336 -25.66 18.33 -6.76
CA VAL A 336 -25.15 17.84 -5.48
C VAL A 336 -26.29 17.46 -4.54
N SER A 337 -27.32 18.32 -4.43
CA SER A 337 -28.49 18.04 -3.57
C SER A 337 -29.25 16.80 -4.01
N LYS A 338 -29.42 16.59 -5.33
CA LYS A 338 -29.99 15.36 -5.89
C LYS A 338 -29.11 14.13 -5.62
N GLY A 339 -27.79 14.28 -5.69
CA GLY A 339 -26.85 13.20 -5.41
C GLY A 339 -26.87 12.75 -3.94
N LEU A 340 -26.93 13.70 -3.00
CA LEU A 340 -26.98 13.41 -1.55
C LEU A 340 -28.35 12.86 -1.11
N SER A 341 -29.45 13.37 -1.67
CA SER A 341 -30.79 12.83 -1.36
C SER A 341 -31.01 11.39 -1.87
N MET A 342 -30.29 10.96 -2.91
CA MET A 342 -30.29 9.55 -3.34
C MET A 342 -29.51 8.63 -2.39
N THR A 343 -28.58 9.15 -1.57
CA THR A 343 -27.82 8.33 -0.61
C THR A 343 -28.52 8.16 0.73
N ASP A 344 -29.44 9.07 1.08
CA ASP A 344 -30.17 9.04 2.36
C ASP A 344 -31.51 8.28 2.29
N GLY A 345 -31.90 7.79 1.10
CA GLY A 345 -33.24 7.25 0.82
C GLY A 345 -33.42 5.73 0.86
N GLU A 346 -32.36 4.93 1.05
CA GLU A 346 -32.44 3.46 1.06
C GLU A 346 -31.45 2.87 2.09
N ASP A 347 -31.74 3.05 3.39
CA ASP A 347 -31.16 2.23 4.47
C ASP A 347 -32.29 1.61 5.32
N ASP A 348 -33.20 0.88 4.65
CA ASP A 348 -33.95 -0.20 5.29
C ASP A 348 -33.26 -1.52 4.90
N GLY A 349 -32.12 -1.78 5.54
CA GLY A 349 -31.56 -3.12 5.59
C GLY A 349 -32.57 -4.08 6.24
N PRO A 350 -32.57 -5.37 5.88
CA PRO A 350 -33.54 -6.32 6.41
C PRO A 350 -33.43 -6.39 7.93
N ALA A 351 -34.55 -6.14 8.60
CA ALA A 351 -34.70 -6.26 10.04
C ALA A 351 -34.07 -7.57 10.54
N ALA A 352 -33.20 -7.46 11.53
CA ALA A 352 -32.68 -8.61 12.26
C ALA A 352 -33.87 -9.50 12.68
N PRO A 353 -33.81 -10.83 12.46
CA PRO A 353 -34.94 -11.68 12.77
C PRO A 353 -35.16 -11.70 14.28
N ALA A 354 -36.33 -11.22 14.69
CA ALA A 354 -36.84 -11.38 16.04
C ALA A 354 -37.25 -12.84 16.28
N GLY A 355 -36.76 -13.43 17.38
CA GLY A 355 -37.37 -14.60 18.01
C GLY A 355 -36.53 -15.88 18.00
N ALA A 356 -35.81 -16.11 19.09
CA ALA A 356 -35.78 -17.42 19.75
C ALA A 356 -35.51 -17.22 21.24
N ASP A 357 -36.51 -17.62 22.02
CA ASP A 357 -36.73 -17.42 23.44
C ASP A 357 -35.77 -18.14 24.40
N SER A 358 -35.59 -17.49 25.55
CA SER A 358 -35.66 -18.03 26.91
C SER A 358 -34.65 -19.06 27.44
N LEU A 359 -34.55 -19.02 28.79
CA LEU A 359 -33.79 -19.84 29.74
C LEU A 359 -32.39 -19.24 30.02
N ASN A 360 -32.10 -18.65 31.18
CA ASN A 360 -32.42 -19.13 32.52
C ASN A 360 -32.35 -17.99 33.55
N ALA A 361 -33.37 -17.90 34.41
CA ALA A 361 -33.38 -17.09 35.62
C ALA A 361 -33.00 -17.96 36.82
N GLY A 362 -32.20 -17.42 37.73
CA GLY A 362 -31.90 -18.01 39.05
C GLY A 362 -30.68 -17.32 39.67
N SER A 363 -30.85 -16.15 40.30
CA SER A 363 -31.18 -15.99 41.73
C SER A 363 -30.03 -16.36 42.68
N SER A 364 -29.45 -15.33 43.33
CA SER A 364 -29.11 -15.27 44.77
C SER A 364 -28.19 -14.05 44.98
N ALA A 365 -28.71 -12.88 45.38
CA ALA A 365 -29.03 -12.45 46.74
C ALA A 365 -27.79 -12.11 47.62
N ALA A 366 -27.77 -10.82 48.00
CA ALA A 366 -27.39 -10.23 49.28
C ALA A 366 -25.92 -10.26 49.77
N HIS A 367 -25.33 -9.06 49.98
CA HIS A 367 -24.93 -8.48 51.29
C HIS A 367 -24.21 -7.14 51.02
N GLY A 368 -24.73 -5.98 51.46
CA GLY A 368 -24.52 -5.40 52.81
C GLY A 368 -23.37 -4.38 52.71
N ASP A 369 -23.66 -3.09 52.48
CA ASP A 369 -23.93 -2.02 53.46
C ASP A 369 -22.64 -1.39 54.05
N ASP A 370 -22.67 -0.05 54.11
CA ASP A 370 -22.00 0.85 55.06
C ASP A 370 -20.46 1.04 54.94
N ASP A 371 -19.84 2.21 55.10
CA ASP A 371 -20.23 3.59 55.44
C ASP A 371 -19.00 4.51 55.20
N GLU A 372 -19.12 5.79 55.56
CA GLU A 372 -18.06 6.82 55.80
C GLU A 372 -17.68 7.83 54.70
N ARG A 373 -18.47 8.91 54.67
CA ARG A 373 -18.10 10.33 55.00
C ARG A 373 -16.65 10.81 54.78
N ALA A 374 -16.52 11.90 54.01
CA ALA A 374 -16.07 13.26 54.42
C ALA A 374 -15.87 14.13 53.14
N ALA A 375 -16.63 15.21 52.93
CA ALA A 375 -16.28 16.63 53.18
C ALA A 375 -14.97 17.08 52.46
N GLY A 376 -14.86 18.15 51.66
CA GLY A 376 -15.63 19.38 51.40
C GLY A 376 -14.97 20.14 50.22
N ALA A 377 -15.73 20.88 49.40
CA ALA A 377 -15.71 22.35 49.28
C ALA A 377 -14.30 22.97 49.12
N SER A 378 -13.94 23.38 47.90
CA SER A 378 -13.98 24.78 47.43
C SER A 378 -12.89 25.66 48.03
N ASP A 379 -11.83 25.90 47.25
CA ASP A 379 -11.45 27.24 46.75
C ASP A 379 -10.62 27.09 45.47
#